data_AF-A0A377PG05-F1
#
_entry.id   AF-A0A377PG05-F1
#
_cell.length_a   1.000
_cell.length_b   1.000
_cell.length_c   1.000
_cell.angle_alpha   90.00
_cell.angle_beta   90.00
_cell.angle_gamma   90.00
#
_symmetry.space_group_name_H-M   'P 1'
#
loop_
_entity.id
_entity.type
_entity.pdbx_description
1 polymer ?
#
loop_
_entity_poly.entity_id
_entity_poly.type
_entity_poly.pdbx_seq_one_letter_code
_entity_poly.pdbx_strand_id
1 'polypeptide(L)'
;MDLHDPAVWISHLLENLPEDKLASALNDDDEEWEYIDGEIVKLGSLTHSQLDIPELQRRGLAILASESKDFRLLTHLLRTLQHTGDPLLALRLLALFVEHYWTVAAPQNMAHKKRFAAQVMKRFEAGISGFAENAGTGAT
;
A
#
# COMPACT_ATOMS: atom_id res chain seq x y z
N MET A 1 2.80 10.89 13.45
CA MET A 1 2.95 9.47 13.09
C MET A 1 4.36 9.27 12.55
N ASP A 2 5.13 8.35 13.14
CA ASP A 2 6.48 8.02 12.66
C ASP A 2 6.38 6.95 11.56
N LEU A 3 6.63 7.34 10.31
CA LEU A 3 6.51 6.45 9.16
C LEU A 3 7.74 5.55 8.97
N HIS A 4 8.83 5.81 9.69
CA HIS A 4 10.04 4.98 9.66
C HIS A 4 9.93 3.76 10.57
N ASP A 5 8.97 3.74 11.50
CA ASP A 5 8.72 2.60 12.39
C ASP A 5 7.75 1.60 11.72
N PRO A 6 8.20 0.37 11.39
CA PRO A 6 7.33 -0.67 10.84
C PRO A 6 6.12 -0.99 11.73
N ALA A 7 6.22 -0.83 13.05
CA ALA A 7 5.13 -1.12 13.98
C ALA A 7 3.93 -0.18 13.77
N VAL A 8 4.16 1.06 13.33
CA VAL A 8 3.10 2.01 12.99
C VAL A 8 2.29 1.48 11.81
N TRP A 9 2.94 1.01 10.76
CA TRP A 9 2.24 0.46 9.59
C TRP A 9 1.44 -0.79 9.92
N ILE A 10 2.04 -1.69 10.69
CA ILE A 10 1.43 -2.96 11.09
C ILE A 10 0.22 -2.71 12.01
N SER A 11 0.32 -1.80 12.97
CA SER A 11 -0.78 -1.46 13.87
C SER A 11 -1.97 -0.87 13.12
N HIS A 12 -1.74 0.08 12.19
CA HIS A 12 -2.82 0.65 11.37
C HIS A 12 -3.43 -0.40 10.44
N LEU A 13 -2.61 -1.30 9.89
CA LEU A 13 -3.10 -2.45 9.12
C LEU A 13 -4.07 -3.31 9.91
N LEU A 14 -3.67 -3.68 11.12
CA LEU A 14 -4.39 -4.62 11.97
C LEU A 14 -5.44 -3.96 12.87
N GLU A 15 -5.63 -2.64 12.77
CA GLU A 15 -6.66 -1.93 13.52
C GLU A 15 -8.04 -2.55 13.25
N ASN A 16 -8.77 -2.80 14.33
CA ASN A 16 -10.02 -3.54 14.28
C ASN A 16 -11.13 -2.63 13.75
N LEU A 17 -11.69 -3.01 12.61
CA LEU A 17 -12.82 -2.31 12.00
C LEU A 17 -14.10 -3.15 12.10
N PRO A 18 -15.27 -2.51 12.23
CA PRO A 18 -16.55 -3.17 12.03
C PRO A 18 -16.60 -3.93 10.69
N GLU A 19 -17.31 -5.07 10.66
CA GLU A 19 -17.34 -5.97 9.49
C GLU A 19 -17.85 -5.29 8.21
N ASP A 20 -18.80 -4.36 8.34
CA ASP A 20 -19.31 -3.54 7.25
C ASP A 20 -18.21 -2.66 6.63
N LYS A 21 -17.33 -2.06 7.46
CA LYS A 21 -16.18 -1.29 6.98
C LYS A 21 -15.09 -2.17 6.37
N LEU A 22 -14.89 -3.39 6.86
CA LEU A 22 -13.96 -4.34 6.23
C LEU A 22 -14.35 -4.62 4.79
N ALA A 23 -15.64 -4.92 4.55
CA ALA A 23 -16.15 -5.30 3.24
C ALA A 23 -16.44 -4.11 2.30
N SER A 24 -16.49 -2.88 2.84
CA SER A 24 -16.80 -1.67 2.08
C SER A 24 -15.67 -1.28 1.13
N ALA A 25 -16.04 -1.05 -0.13
CA ALA A 25 -15.14 -0.46 -1.11
C ALA A 25 -14.98 1.04 -0.83
N LEU A 26 -13.81 1.59 -1.11
CA LEU A 26 -13.64 3.04 -1.13
C LEU A 26 -14.57 3.65 -2.17
N ASN A 27 -15.25 4.72 -1.77
CA ASN A 27 -16.06 5.50 -2.68
C ASN A 27 -15.13 6.27 -3.62
N ASP A 28 -15.33 6.15 -4.93
CA ASP A 28 -14.50 6.85 -5.92
C ASP A 28 -14.71 8.38 -5.87
N ASP A 29 -15.81 8.84 -5.27
CA ASP A 29 -16.09 10.26 -5.01
C ASP A 29 -15.61 10.74 -3.61
N ASP A 30 -14.91 9.90 -2.83
CA ASP A 30 -14.32 10.31 -1.55
C ASP A 30 -13.08 11.18 -1.78
N GLU A 31 -13.05 12.38 -1.18
CA GLU A 31 -12.00 13.37 -1.40
C GLU A 31 -10.60 12.86 -1.01
N GLU A 32 -10.49 12.08 0.07
CA GLU A 32 -9.22 11.53 0.53
C GLU A 32 -8.74 10.40 -0.40
N TRP A 33 -9.66 9.55 -0.85
CA TRP A 33 -9.34 8.53 -1.84
C TRP A 33 -8.95 9.12 -3.20
N GLU A 34 -9.69 10.11 -3.71
CA GLU A 34 -9.39 10.79 -4.97
C GLU A 34 -8.00 11.44 -4.92
N TYR A 35 -7.66 12.09 -3.80
CA TYR A 35 -6.32 12.62 -3.58
C TYR A 35 -5.24 11.52 -3.67
N ILE A 36 -5.41 10.41 -2.93
CA ILE A 36 -4.43 9.32 -2.92
C ILE A 36 -4.27 8.68 -4.31
N ASP A 37 -5.38 8.40 -5.01
CA ASP A 37 -5.37 7.80 -6.34
C ASP A 37 -4.79 8.76 -7.39
N GLY A 38 -5.05 10.06 -7.28
CA GLY A 38 -4.45 11.08 -8.14
C GLY A 38 -2.95 11.24 -7.93
N GLU A 39 -2.49 11.25 -6.68
CA GLU A 39 -1.07 11.38 -6.35
C GLU A 39 -0.26 10.13 -6.75
N ILE A 40 -0.81 8.93 -6.61
CA ILE A 40 -0.08 7.69 -6.91
C ILE A 40 0.29 7.56 -8.40
N VAL A 41 -0.49 8.18 -9.30
CA VAL A 41 -0.20 8.23 -10.74
C VAL A 41 1.08 9.02 -11.01
N LYS A 42 1.37 10.05 -10.19
CA LYS A 42 2.55 10.91 -10.34
C LYS A 42 3.84 10.22 -9.90
N LEU A 43 3.75 9.23 -9.00
CA LEU A 43 4.90 8.45 -8.47
C LEU A 43 5.72 7.72 -9.56
N GLY A 44 5.14 7.48 -10.75
CA GLY A 44 5.83 6.86 -11.88
C GLY A 44 6.29 7.83 -12.97
N SER A 45 6.06 9.14 -12.79
CA SER A 45 6.37 10.17 -13.79
C SER A 45 7.76 10.77 -13.57
N LEU A 46 8.51 11.05 -14.65
CA LEU A 46 9.83 11.71 -14.58
C LEU A 46 9.72 13.21 -14.24
N THR A 47 8.51 13.72 -14.09
CA THR A 47 8.22 15.08 -13.67
C THR A 47 8.64 15.24 -12.21
N HIS A 48 9.55 16.19 -11.93
CA HIS A 48 9.91 16.64 -10.58
C HIS A 48 8.69 17.32 -9.88
N SER A 49 7.55 16.64 -9.78
CA SER A 49 6.48 17.04 -8.88
C SER A 49 6.90 16.71 -7.46
N GLN A 50 6.81 17.70 -6.58
CA GLN A 50 6.96 17.60 -5.12
C GLN A 50 5.86 16.69 -4.54
N LEU A 51 5.88 15.41 -4.89
CA LEU A 51 4.99 14.41 -4.33
C LEU A 51 5.35 14.27 -2.84
N ASP A 52 4.45 14.67 -1.96
CA ASP A 52 4.62 14.46 -0.53
C ASP A 52 4.26 13.00 -0.20
N ILE A 53 5.22 12.10 -0.45
CA ILE A 53 5.06 10.67 -0.14
C ILE A 53 4.70 10.47 1.33
N PRO A 54 5.37 11.10 2.31
CA PRO A 54 4.97 10.99 3.71
C PRO A 54 3.49 11.33 3.93
N GLU A 55 2.98 12.41 3.34
CA GLU A 55 1.57 12.78 3.51
C GLU A 55 0.61 11.78 2.88
N LEU A 56 0.90 11.29 1.66
CA LEU A 56 0.12 10.23 1.02
C LEU A 56 0.07 8.98 1.90
N GLN A 57 1.21 8.59 2.48
CA GLN A 57 1.30 7.46 3.40
C GLN A 57 0.47 7.70 4.66
N ARG A 58 0.51 8.91 5.25
CA ARG A 58 -0.28 9.21 6.45
C ARG A 58 -1.78 9.11 6.20
N ARG A 59 -2.26 9.73 5.12
CA ARG A 59 -3.68 9.69 4.74
C ARG A 59 -4.13 8.26 4.45
N GLY A 60 -3.34 7.51 3.69
CA GLY A 60 -3.68 6.12 3.39
C GLY A 60 -3.70 5.23 4.62
N LEU A 61 -2.76 5.40 5.56
CA LEU A 61 -2.78 4.67 6.83
C LEU A 61 -3.97 5.06 7.72
N ALA A 62 -4.38 6.34 7.71
CA ALA A 62 -5.56 6.79 8.45
C ALA A 62 -6.84 6.12 7.91
N ILE A 63 -7.07 6.15 6.60
CA ILE A 63 -8.21 5.45 5.96
C ILE A 63 -8.18 3.96 6.29
N LEU A 64 -7.00 3.35 6.23
CA LEU A 64 -6.85 1.92 6.47
C LEU A 64 -7.18 1.55 7.93
N ALA A 65 -6.86 2.43 8.88
CA ALA A 65 -7.13 2.23 10.29
C ALA A 65 -8.56 2.58 10.72
N SER A 66 -9.26 3.47 10.02
CA SER A 66 -10.57 3.97 10.47
C SER A 66 -11.76 3.70 9.52
N GLU A 67 -11.53 3.58 8.22
CA GLU A 67 -12.61 3.61 7.21
C GLU A 67 -12.76 2.33 6.38
N SER A 68 -11.68 1.77 5.86
CA SER A 68 -11.78 0.65 4.92
C SER A 68 -10.51 -0.19 4.85
N LYS A 69 -10.66 -1.49 4.57
CA LYS A 69 -9.55 -2.38 4.19
C LYS A 69 -9.50 -2.61 2.67
N ASP A 70 -10.02 -1.72 1.83
CA ASP A 70 -9.99 -1.91 0.37
C ASP A 70 -8.56 -2.18 -0.14
N PHE A 71 -8.40 -3.28 -0.87
CA PHE A 71 -7.11 -3.72 -1.40
C PHE A 71 -6.48 -2.73 -2.40
N ARG A 72 -7.29 -1.87 -3.02
CA ARG A 72 -6.79 -0.78 -3.88
C ARG A 72 -5.91 0.19 -3.08
N LEU A 73 -6.35 0.56 -1.88
CA LEU A 73 -5.59 1.42 -0.98
C LEU A 73 -4.27 0.78 -0.56
N LEU A 74 -4.32 -0.49 -0.15
CA LEU A 74 -3.10 -1.23 0.18
C LEU A 74 -2.14 -1.23 -1.01
N THR A 75 -2.62 -1.52 -2.22
CA THR A 75 -1.79 -1.54 -3.43
C THR A 75 -1.04 -0.22 -3.65
N HIS A 76 -1.66 0.92 -3.34
CA HIS A 76 -1.01 2.23 -3.44
C HIS A 76 0.03 2.44 -2.34
N LEU A 77 -0.28 2.08 -1.09
CA LEU A 77 0.66 2.12 0.04
C LEU A 77 1.89 1.23 -0.20
N LEU A 78 1.70 0.03 -0.75
CA LEU A 78 2.82 -0.85 -1.10
C LEU A 78 3.75 -0.21 -2.13
N ARG A 79 3.17 0.53 -3.09
CA ARG A 79 3.96 1.20 -4.12
C ARG A 79 4.78 2.35 -3.56
N THR A 80 4.26 3.10 -2.59
CA THR A 80 5.03 4.17 -1.96
C THR A 80 6.20 3.61 -1.17
N LEU A 81 6.00 2.53 -0.41
CA LEU A 81 7.08 1.83 0.29
C LEU A 81 8.15 1.26 -0.65
N GLN A 82 7.73 0.67 -1.78
CA GLN A 82 8.67 0.21 -2.81
C GLN A 82 9.48 1.37 -3.39
N HIS A 83 8.87 2.53 -3.58
CA HIS A 83 9.54 3.71 -4.11
C HIS A 83 10.50 4.36 -3.10
N THR A 84 10.17 4.38 -1.81
CA THR A 84 11.02 4.95 -0.75
C THR A 84 12.15 4.03 -0.32
N GLY A 85 12.21 2.81 -0.84
CA GLY A 85 13.30 1.86 -0.55
C GLY A 85 13.00 0.87 0.58
N ASP A 86 11.72 0.69 0.96
CA ASP A 86 11.28 -0.24 2.01
C ASP A 86 10.48 -1.45 1.47
N PRO A 87 10.99 -2.21 0.48
CA PRO A 87 10.25 -3.31 -0.13
C PRO A 87 9.95 -4.46 0.85
N LEU A 88 10.77 -4.65 1.89
CA LEU A 88 10.52 -5.69 2.90
C LEU A 88 9.30 -5.37 3.76
N LEU A 89 9.12 -4.10 4.14
CA LEU A 89 7.93 -3.66 4.86
C LEU A 89 6.70 -3.80 3.97
N ALA A 90 6.80 -3.40 2.70
CA ALA A 90 5.72 -3.59 1.73
C ALA A 90 5.31 -5.08 1.62
N LEU A 91 6.27 -5.99 1.51
CA LEU A 91 5.99 -7.44 1.43
C LEU A 91 5.34 -7.95 2.72
N ARG A 92 5.80 -7.48 3.89
CA ARG A 92 5.22 -7.84 5.18
C ARG A 92 3.76 -7.40 5.30
N LEU A 93 3.44 -6.17 4.86
CA LEU A 93 2.07 -5.66 4.87
C LEU A 93 1.17 -6.44 3.90
N LEU A 94 1.67 -6.79 2.71
CA LEU A 94 0.92 -7.64 1.78
C LEU A 94 0.58 -9.00 2.40
N ALA A 95 1.56 -9.64 3.04
CA ALA A 95 1.36 -10.94 3.68
C ALA A 95 0.30 -10.87 4.79
N LEU A 96 0.42 -9.89 5.70
CA LEU A 96 -0.54 -9.66 6.78
C LEU A 96 -1.95 -9.34 6.24
N PHE A 97 -2.04 -8.51 5.21
CA PHE A 97 -3.33 -8.21 4.61
C PHE A 97 -4.00 -9.46 4.02
N VAL A 98 -3.23 -10.29 3.32
CA VAL A 98 -3.76 -11.54 2.77
C VAL A 98 -4.21 -12.48 3.87
N GLU A 99 -3.43 -12.59 4.95
CA GLU A 99 -3.74 -13.43 6.10
C GLU A 99 -5.05 -13.02 6.79
N HIS A 100 -5.26 -11.71 7.00
CA HIS A 100 -6.38 -11.23 7.82
C HIS A 100 -7.61 -10.79 7.03
N TYR A 101 -7.43 -10.28 5.80
CA TYR A 101 -8.47 -9.52 5.10
C TYR A 101 -8.77 -10.02 3.67
N TRP A 102 -8.05 -11.02 3.15
CA TRP A 102 -8.20 -11.44 1.75
C TRP A 102 -9.64 -11.86 1.37
N THR A 103 -10.34 -12.54 2.26
CA THR A 103 -11.67 -13.09 1.99
C THR A 103 -12.80 -12.07 2.19
N VAL A 104 -12.60 -11.07 3.05
CA VAL A 104 -13.65 -10.11 3.45
C VAL A 104 -13.47 -8.74 2.81
N ALA A 105 -12.23 -8.28 2.61
CA ALA A 105 -12.01 -6.92 2.18
C ALA A 105 -12.38 -6.65 0.72
N ALA A 106 -12.85 -5.44 0.45
CA ALA A 106 -13.04 -4.97 -0.90
C ALA A 106 -11.74 -5.05 -1.75
N PRO A 107 -11.85 -5.16 -3.08
CA PRO A 107 -13.08 -5.42 -3.84
C PRO A 107 -13.54 -6.88 -3.71
N GLN A 108 -14.86 -7.08 -3.59
CA GLN A 108 -15.47 -8.42 -3.48
C GLN A 108 -15.32 -9.26 -4.77
N ASN A 109 -15.13 -8.59 -5.91
CA ASN A 109 -14.84 -9.28 -7.16
C ASN A 109 -13.43 -9.89 -7.15
N MET A 110 -13.38 -11.21 -6.91
CA MET A 110 -12.13 -11.96 -6.81
C MET A 110 -11.26 -11.91 -8.07
N ALA A 111 -11.84 -11.74 -9.26
CA ALA A 111 -11.06 -11.59 -10.48
C ALA A 111 -10.29 -10.26 -10.50
N HIS A 112 -10.93 -9.16 -10.06
CA HIS A 112 -10.26 -7.88 -9.90
C HIS A 112 -9.19 -7.94 -8.82
N LYS A 113 -9.49 -8.55 -7.67
CA LYS A 113 -8.53 -8.69 -6.56
C LYS A 113 -7.28 -9.47 -6.97
N LYS A 114 -7.44 -10.60 -7.67
CA LYS A 114 -6.33 -11.38 -8.26
C LYS A 114 -5.53 -10.56 -9.28
N ARG A 115 -6.19 -9.76 -10.12
CA ARG A 115 -5.52 -8.88 -11.08
C ARG A 115 -4.64 -7.84 -10.37
N PHE A 116 -5.14 -7.17 -9.33
CA PHE A 116 -4.34 -6.23 -8.55
C PHE A 116 -3.15 -6.93 -7.87
N ALA A 117 -3.38 -8.09 -7.26
CA ALA A 117 -2.32 -8.87 -6.61
C ALA A 117 -1.23 -9.26 -7.61
N ALA A 118 -1.59 -9.72 -8.81
CA ALA A 118 -0.62 -10.04 -9.86
C ALA A 118 0.21 -8.81 -10.27
N GLN A 119 -0.42 -7.62 -10.34
CA GLN A 119 0.32 -6.39 -10.62
C GLN A 119 1.26 -5.98 -9.48
N VAL A 120 0.87 -6.21 -8.22
CA VAL A 120 1.75 -6.00 -7.05
C VAL A 120 2.95 -6.93 -7.12
N MET A 121 2.73 -8.22 -7.35
CA MET A 121 3.81 -9.22 -7.46
C MET A 121 4.78 -8.90 -8.59
N LYS A 122 4.28 -8.53 -9.78
CA LYS A 122 5.13 -8.13 -10.92
C LYS A 122 6.03 -6.93 -10.60
N ARG A 123 5.56 -5.99 -9.77
CA ARG A 123 6.38 -4.84 -9.33
C ARG A 123 7.45 -5.26 -8.33
N PHE A 124 7.13 -6.17 -7.41
CA PHE A 124 8.14 -6.76 -6.54
C PHE A 124 9.23 -7.45 -7.34
N GLU A 125 8.88 -8.28 -8.33
CA GLU A 125 9.83 -8.97 -9.20
C GLU A 125 10.80 -8.00 -9.89
N ALA A 126 10.29 -6.89 -10.44
CA ALA A 126 11.13 -5.87 -11.07
C ALA A 126 12.08 -5.16 -10.09
N GLY A 127 11.71 -5.09 -8.80
CA GLY A 127 12.52 -4.47 -7.75
C GLY A 127 13.57 -5.40 -7.12
N ILE A 128 13.51 -6.72 -7.37
CA ILE A 128 14.43 -7.70 -6.75
C ILE A 128 15.89 -7.39 -7.09
N SER A 129 16.19 -7.08 -8.37
CA SER A 129 17.57 -6.82 -8.80
C SER A 129 18.16 -5.60 -8.09
N GLY A 130 17.42 -4.48 -8.04
CA GLY A 130 17.87 -3.28 -7.35
C GLY A 130 18.04 -3.46 -5.84
N PHE A 131 17.15 -4.25 -5.22
CA PHE A 131 17.30 -4.62 -3.81
C PHE A 131 18.57 -5.47 -3.57
N ALA A 132 18.81 -6.47 -4.40
CA ALA A 132 19.97 -7.35 -4.29
C ALA A 132 21.30 -6.60 -4.50
N GLU A 133 21.34 -5.67 -5.45
CA GLU A 133 22.50 -4.81 -5.70
C GLU A 133 22.81 -3.92 -4.50
N ASN A 134 21.79 -3.28 -3.89
CA ASN A 134 21.96 -2.44 -2.71
C ASN A 134 22.36 -3.24 -1.45
N ALA A 135 21.92 -4.48 -1.33
CA ALA A 135 22.34 -5.37 -0.25
C ALA A 135 23.81 -5.81 -0.39
N GLY A 136 24.32 -5.91 -1.61
CA GLY A 136 25.71 -6.26 -1.90
C GLY A 136 26.71 -5.12 -1.70
N THR A 137 26.30 -3.86 -1.90
CA THR A 137 27.16 -2.67 -1.80
C THR A 137 27.40 -2.21 -0.36
N GLY A 138 26.60 -2.64 0.62
CA GLY A 138 26.84 -2.40 2.06
C GLY A 138 27.92 -3.27 2.70
N ALA A 139 28.57 -4.16 1.93
CA ALA A 139 29.55 -5.14 2.42
C ALA A 139 31.03 -4.77 2.13
N THR A 140 31.33 -3.51 1.80
CA THR A 140 32.70 -3.02 1.58
C THR A 140 33.11 -1.93 2.55
#